data_AF-A0A2I0NIX1-F1
#
_entry.id   AF-A0A2I0NIX1-F1
#
_cell.length_a   1.000
_cell.length_b   1.000
_cell.length_c   1.000
_cell.angle_alpha   90.00
_cell.angle_beta   90.00
_cell.angle_gamma   90.00
#
_symmetry.space_group_name_H-M   'P 1'
#
loop_
_entity.id
_entity.type
_entity.pdbx_description
1 polymer ?
#
loop_
_entity_poly.entity_id
_entity_poly.type
_entity_poly.pdbx_seq_one_letter_code
_entity_poly.pdbx_strand_id
1 'polypeptide(L)'
;MSEIVNIVFRQDGEMKKKKVEASPYEFTVATRAKWEMVIADEDVTIGAGKLERVKVKEITVQKDMLAMPCAFTHHALVSVMKVGAKGGAAPVETDRVINTAYVLGQESGEIKKGDLLSVLNLYPIMFTREATRPITVG
;
A
#
# COMPACT_ATOMS: atom_id res chain seq x y z
N MET A 1 3.32 -16.44 19.55
CA MET A 1 3.67 -17.76 18.99
C MET A 1 3.90 -17.56 17.51
N SER A 2 4.97 -18.13 16.94
CA SER A 2 5.23 -18.05 15.50
C SER A 2 4.35 -19.04 14.73
N GLU A 3 3.96 -18.66 13.52
CA GLU A 3 3.20 -19.50 12.59
C GLU A 3 3.86 -19.50 11.22
N ILE A 4 3.80 -20.64 10.53
CA ILE A 4 4.17 -20.73 9.12
C ILE A 4 2.96 -20.33 8.29
N VAL A 5 3.04 -19.16 7.65
CA VAL A 5 1.97 -18.59 6.83
C VAL A 5 2.32 -18.62 5.34
N ASN A 6 1.31 -18.80 4.49
CA ASN A 6 1.44 -18.64 3.04
C ASN A 6 1.09 -17.21 2.67
N ILE A 7 2.08 -16.40 2.29
CA ILE A 7 1.86 -15.06 1.79
C ILE A 7 1.58 -15.15 0.29
N VAL A 8 0.36 -14.80 -0.11
CA VAL A 8 -0.08 -14.71 -1.51
C VAL A 8 -0.05 -13.25 -1.92
N PHE A 9 0.72 -12.93 -2.95
CA PHE A 9 0.91 -11.54 -3.38
C PHE A 9 1.05 -11.45 -4.89
N ARG A 10 0.94 -10.23 -5.40
CA ARG A 10 1.17 -9.95 -6.82
C ARG A 10 2.53 -9.32 -7.02
N GLN A 11 3.28 -9.80 -8.01
CA GLN A 11 4.55 -9.23 -8.43
C GLN A 11 4.58 -9.25 -9.95
N ASP A 12 4.83 -8.10 -10.58
CA ASP A 12 4.94 -7.96 -12.03
C ASP A 12 3.71 -8.49 -12.79
N GLY A 13 2.51 -8.32 -12.22
CA GLY A 13 1.25 -8.78 -12.79
C GLY A 13 0.91 -10.25 -12.50
N GLU A 14 1.84 -11.03 -12.00
CA GLU A 14 1.68 -12.45 -11.69
C GLU A 14 1.37 -12.69 -10.21
N MET A 15 0.58 -13.73 -9.95
CA MET A 15 0.31 -14.18 -8.59
C MET A 15 1.46 -15.09 -8.12
N LYS A 16 2.14 -14.68 -7.05
CA LYS A 16 3.21 -15.43 -6.41
C LYS A 16 2.82 -15.82 -4.99
N LYS A 17 3.53 -16.82 -4.47
CA LYS A 17 3.35 -17.33 -3.11
C LYS A 17 4.72 -17.51 -2.47
N LYS A 18 4.84 -17.21 -1.18
CA LYS A 18 6.01 -17.55 -0.36
C LYS A 18 5.56 -18.05 1.01
N LYS A 19 6.23 -19.05 1.56
CA LYS A 19 6.03 -19.47 2.95
C LYS A 19 6.93 -18.65 3.85
N VAL A 20 6.39 -18.18 4.96
CA VAL A 20 7.11 -17.33 5.91
C VAL A 20 6.75 -17.78 7.32
N GLU A 21 7.76 -17.95 8.16
CA GLU A 21 7.55 -18.03 9.61
C GLU A 21 7.45 -16.59 10.14
N ALA A 22 6.31 -16.25 10.71
CA ALA A 22 6.02 -14.92 11.25
C ALA A 22 5.32 -15.03 12.59
N SER A 23 5.54 -14.04 13.46
CA SER A 23 4.76 -13.87 14.70
C SER A 23 4.02 -12.56 14.66
N PRO A 24 2.81 -12.47 15.25
CA PRO A 24 2.22 -11.17 15.57
C PRO A 24 3.18 -10.35 16.43
N TYR A 25 3.23 -9.04 16.19
CA TYR A 25 3.96 -8.10 17.02
C TYR A 25 3.18 -6.79 17.13
N GLU A 26 3.48 -6.05 18.20
CA GLU A 26 2.86 -4.77 18.47
C GLU A 26 3.84 -3.63 18.17
N PHE A 27 3.29 -2.48 17.79
CA PHE A 27 4.05 -1.25 17.62
C PHE A 27 3.19 -0.05 18.01
N THR A 28 3.84 1.00 18.46
CA THR A 28 3.24 2.31 18.64
C THR A 28 3.36 3.13 17.36
N VAL A 29 2.39 4.01 17.13
CA VAL A 29 2.36 4.93 15.99
C VAL A 29 2.62 6.34 16.51
N ALA A 30 3.53 7.08 15.87
CA ALA A 30 3.80 8.46 16.24
C ALA A 30 2.59 9.37 16.00
N THR A 31 2.51 10.49 16.73
CA THR A 31 1.42 11.48 16.57
C THR A 31 1.62 12.42 15.37
N ARG A 32 2.80 12.41 14.75
CA ARG A 32 3.12 13.19 13.54
C ARG A 32 3.21 12.28 12.33
N ALA A 33 2.62 12.71 11.22
CA ALA A 33 2.75 12.08 9.91
C ALA A 33 3.49 12.96 8.90
N LYS A 34 4.07 12.32 7.88
CA LYS A 34 4.43 12.94 6.60
C LYS A 34 3.27 12.73 5.62
N TRP A 35 2.95 13.74 4.82
CA TRP A 35 2.00 13.63 3.72
C TRP A 35 2.71 13.23 2.43
N GLU A 36 2.20 12.20 1.76
CA GLU A 36 2.68 11.76 0.45
C GLU A 36 1.53 11.71 -0.55
N MET A 37 1.76 12.25 -1.75
CA MET A 37 0.74 12.33 -2.79
C MET A 37 0.66 11.03 -3.59
N VAL A 38 -0.55 10.50 -3.78
CA VAL A 38 -0.82 9.37 -4.68
C VAL A 38 -1.22 9.94 -6.03
N ILE A 39 -0.27 10.02 -6.95
CA ILE A 39 -0.44 10.66 -8.26
C ILE A 39 -0.52 9.61 -9.36
N ALA A 40 -1.55 9.65 -10.20
CA ALA A 40 -1.70 8.76 -11.35
C ALA A 40 -0.49 8.86 -12.30
N ASP A 41 0.01 7.73 -12.79
CA ASP A 41 1.11 7.65 -13.76
C ASP A 41 0.66 7.12 -15.14
N GLU A 42 -0.65 6.90 -15.31
CA GLU A 42 -1.28 6.46 -16.55
C GLU A 42 -2.68 7.06 -16.70
N ASP A 43 -3.19 7.07 -17.93
CA ASP A 43 -4.57 7.41 -18.24
C ASP A 43 -5.45 6.15 -18.15
N VAL A 44 -6.58 6.22 -17.44
CA VAL A 44 -7.49 5.07 -17.24
C VAL A 44 -8.94 5.55 -17.26
N THR A 45 -9.78 4.84 -18.01
CA THR A 45 -11.24 4.99 -17.91
C THR A 45 -11.75 4.12 -16.78
N ILE A 46 -12.40 4.72 -15.78
CA ILE A 46 -12.97 4.04 -14.63
C ILE A 46 -14.50 4.00 -14.74
N GLY A 47 -15.11 2.88 -14.34
CA GLY A 47 -16.57 2.78 -14.22
C GLY A 47 -17.05 3.01 -12.79
N ALA A 48 -18.24 3.61 -12.65
CA ALA A 48 -18.91 3.71 -11.35
C ALA A 48 -19.07 2.32 -10.68
N GLY A 49 -18.70 2.23 -9.40
CA GLY A 49 -18.71 1.00 -8.61
C GLY A 49 -17.63 -0.04 -8.98
N LYS A 50 -16.74 0.25 -9.94
CA LYS A 50 -15.66 -0.66 -10.33
C LYS A 50 -14.44 -0.47 -9.43
N LEU A 51 -13.90 -1.59 -8.95
CA LEU A 51 -12.60 -1.64 -8.29
C LEU A 51 -11.54 -1.92 -9.34
N GLU A 52 -10.67 -0.95 -9.58
CA GLU A 52 -9.63 -1.05 -10.61
C GLU A 52 -8.26 -0.71 -10.03
N ARG A 53 -7.23 -1.05 -10.82
CA ARG A 53 -5.84 -0.84 -10.45
C ARG A 53 -5.26 0.24 -11.35
N VAL A 54 -4.66 1.25 -10.74
CA VAL A 54 -4.04 2.39 -11.44
C VAL A 54 -2.58 2.47 -11.02
N LYS A 55 -1.67 2.55 -11.99
CA LYS A 55 -0.26 2.85 -11.75
C LYS A 55 -0.14 4.26 -11.22
N VAL A 56 0.69 4.42 -10.21
CA VAL A 56 0.98 5.72 -9.59
C VAL A 56 2.46 5.97 -9.60
N LYS A 57 2.84 7.25 -9.53
CA LYS A 57 4.24 7.64 -9.35
C LYS A 57 4.80 6.95 -8.12
N GLU A 58 6.06 6.51 -8.20
CA GLU A 58 6.68 5.75 -7.12
C GLU A 58 6.76 6.59 -5.83
N ILE A 59 6.29 6.02 -4.71
CA ILE A 59 6.37 6.62 -3.38
C ILE A 59 7.22 5.70 -2.51
N THR A 60 8.35 6.21 -2.01
CA THR A 60 9.19 5.47 -1.08
C THR A 60 8.62 5.57 0.33
N VAL A 61 8.25 4.43 0.89
CA VAL A 61 7.91 4.28 2.31
C VAL A 61 9.10 3.64 2.99
N GLN A 62 9.78 4.43 3.83
CA GLN A 62 10.92 3.93 4.60
C GLN A 62 10.49 2.81 5.55
N LYS A 63 11.43 1.94 5.91
CA LYS A 63 11.25 0.99 7.01
C LYS A 63 10.74 1.69 8.25
N ASP A 64 10.00 0.97 9.07
CA ASP A 64 9.45 1.44 10.33
C ASP A 64 8.49 2.63 10.13
N MET A 65 7.80 2.67 8.97
CA MET A 65 6.70 3.59 8.70
C MET A 65 5.41 2.84 8.31
N LEU A 66 4.28 3.31 8.82
CA LEU A 66 2.96 2.86 8.40
C LEU A 66 2.36 3.86 7.42
N ALA A 67 1.98 3.39 6.23
CA ALA A 67 1.25 4.18 5.25
C ALA A 67 -0.26 3.97 5.41
N MET A 68 -0.98 5.04 5.72
CA MET A 68 -2.45 5.01 5.85
C MET A 68 -3.10 5.98 4.86
N PRO A 69 -4.11 5.55 4.09
CA PRO A 69 -4.90 6.46 3.27
C PRO A 69 -5.51 7.59 4.11
N CYS A 70 -5.49 8.81 3.57
CA CYS A 70 -6.24 9.90 4.15
C CYS A 70 -7.74 9.62 4.03
N ALA A 71 -8.50 9.92 5.08
CA ALA A 71 -9.95 9.67 5.13
C ALA A 71 -10.74 10.58 4.16
N PHE A 72 -10.14 11.67 3.68
CA PHE A 72 -10.77 12.58 2.74
C PHE A 72 -10.67 12.07 1.30
N THR A 73 -11.76 12.21 0.56
CA THR A 73 -11.76 12.05 -0.90
C THR A 73 -11.04 13.23 -1.53
N HIS A 74 -10.01 12.97 -2.33
CA HIS A 74 -9.24 14.02 -3.03
C HIS A 74 -9.60 14.09 -4.52
N HIS A 75 -10.16 13.02 -5.09
CA HIS A 75 -10.50 12.91 -6.49
C HIS A 75 -12.01 12.71 -6.64
N ALA A 76 -12.68 13.54 -7.45
CA ALA A 76 -14.14 13.49 -7.58
C ALA A 76 -14.65 12.14 -8.12
N LEU A 77 -13.92 11.53 -9.06
CA LEU A 77 -14.35 10.28 -9.69
C LEU A 77 -14.05 9.02 -8.87
N VAL A 78 -13.06 9.03 -7.97
CA VAL A 78 -12.55 7.79 -7.36
C VAL A 78 -12.13 7.94 -5.90
N SER A 79 -12.26 6.84 -5.16
CA SER A 79 -11.64 6.67 -3.84
C SER A 79 -10.48 5.68 -3.89
N VAL A 80 -9.30 6.08 -3.41
CA VAL A 80 -8.20 5.13 -3.20
C VAL A 80 -8.52 4.26 -1.98
N MET A 81 -8.65 2.95 -2.19
CA MET A 81 -8.99 1.98 -1.14
C MET A 81 -7.76 1.36 -0.49
N LYS A 82 -6.76 1.01 -1.31
CA LYS A 82 -5.49 0.41 -0.89
C LYS A 82 -4.40 0.83 -1.86
N VAL A 83 -3.15 0.61 -1.45
CA VAL A 83 -1.97 0.79 -2.29
C VAL A 83 -1.18 -0.52 -2.35
N GLY A 84 -0.54 -0.76 -3.50
CA GLY A 84 0.32 -1.91 -3.74
C GLY A 84 1.79 -1.50 -3.81
N ALA A 85 2.66 -2.34 -3.25
CA ALA A 85 4.10 -2.16 -3.32
C ALA A 85 4.72 -2.95 -4.48
N LYS A 86 5.72 -2.35 -5.12
CA LYS A 86 6.63 -2.99 -6.08
C LYS A 86 7.34 -4.16 -5.39
N GLY A 87 7.40 -5.30 -6.06
CA GLY A 87 7.92 -6.54 -5.46
C GLY A 87 6.92 -7.29 -4.56
N GLY A 88 5.73 -6.74 -4.33
CA GLY A 88 4.63 -7.42 -3.64
C GLY A 88 4.60 -7.21 -2.13
N ALA A 89 4.19 -8.25 -1.39
CA ALA A 89 4.02 -8.16 0.06
C ALA A 89 5.36 -8.11 0.79
N ALA A 90 5.60 -7.00 1.47
CA ALA A 90 6.80 -6.72 2.26
C ALA A 90 6.41 -6.24 3.66
N PRO A 91 7.16 -6.66 4.69
CA PRO A 91 6.85 -6.32 6.07
C PRO A 91 7.31 -4.89 6.38
N VAL A 92 6.84 -4.31 7.49
CA VAL A 92 7.03 -2.88 7.80
C VAL A 92 8.49 -2.50 8.11
N GLU A 93 9.30 -3.48 8.50
CA GLU A 93 10.73 -3.42 8.82
C GLU A 93 11.62 -3.18 7.59
N THR A 94 11.01 -3.16 6.39
CA THR A 94 11.72 -2.99 5.12
C THR A 94 11.23 -1.76 4.37
N ASP A 95 12.13 -1.13 3.64
CA ASP A 95 11.78 -0.09 2.68
C ASP A 95 10.85 -0.69 1.62
N ARG A 96 9.79 0.06 1.29
CA ARG A 96 8.77 -0.33 0.32
C ARG A 96 8.61 0.78 -0.69
N VAL A 97 8.35 0.40 -1.94
CA VAL A 97 8.06 1.35 -3.02
C VAL A 97 6.62 1.13 -3.46
N ILE A 98 5.74 2.06 -3.16
CA ILE A 98 4.36 2.03 -3.66
C ILE A 98 4.39 2.45 -5.13
N ASN A 99 3.75 1.68 -6.01
CA ASN A 99 3.63 2.00 -7.43
C ASN A 99 2.23 1.75 -7.99
N THR A 100 1.30 1.37 -7.12
CA THR A 100 -0.05 0.96 -7.50
C THR A 100 -1.06 1.52 -6.51
N ALA A 101 -2.16 2.07 -7.01
CA ALA A 101 -3.37 2.35 -6.24
C ALA A 101 -4.51 1.43 -6.68
N TYR A 102 -5.27 0.92 -5.71
CA TYR A 102 -6.54 0.24 -5.94
C TYR A 102 -7.64 1.26 -5.68
N VAL A 103 -8.37 1.62 -6.74
CA VAL A 103 -9.35 2.69 -6.72
C VAL A 103 -10.75 2.14 -6.92
N LEU A 104 -11.72 2.68 -6.19
CA LEU A 104 -13.13 2.44 -6.41
C LEU A 104 -13.72 3.64 -7.15
N GLY A 105 -14.33 3.41 -8.31
CA GLY A 105 -15.07 4.44 -9.03
C GLY A 105 -16.30 4.89 -8.24
N GLN A 106 -16.35 6.16 -7.85
CA GLN A 106 -17.58 6.80 -7.36
C GLN A 106 -18.50 7.12 -8.53
N GLU A 107 -17.90 7.61 -9.62
CA GLU A 107 -18.56 7.92 -10.87
C GLU A 107 -17.75 7.33 -12.04
N SER A 108 -18.39 7.21 -13.20
CA SER A 108 -17.69 6.84 -14.43
C SER A 108 -16.97 8.04 -15.01
N GLY A 109 -15.75 7.85 -15.51
CA GLY A 109 -15.00 8.93 -16.16
C GLY A 109 -13.56 8.54 -16.45
N GLU A 110 -12.73 9.56 -16.66
CA GLU A 110 -11.32 9.38 -17.02
C GLU A 110 -10.43 9.92 -15.90
N ILE A 111 -9.54 9.06 -15.42
CA ILE A 111 -8.36 9.46 -14.65
C ILE A 111 -7.26 9.78 -15.66
N LYS A 112 -6.58 10.91 -15.48
CA LYS A 112 -5.42 11.30 -16.29
C LYS A 112 -4.13 11.15 -15.52
N LYS A 113 -3.06 10.85 -16.26
CA LYS A 113 -1.69 10.88 -15.76
C LYS A 113 -1.41 12.26 -15.16
N GLY A 114 -0.97 12.29 -13.91
CA GLY A 114 -0.72 13.52 -13.15
C GLY A 114 -1.83 13.88 -12.18
N ASP A 115 -3.00 13.26 -12.25
CA ASP A 115 -4.10 13.52 -11.32
C ASP A 115 -3.76 13.06 -9.90
N LEU A 116 -4.12 13.89 -8.93
CA LEU A 116 -4.04 13.53 -7.52
C LEU A 116 -5.21 12.60 -7.16
N LEU A 117 -4.92 11.34 -6.91
CA LEU A 117 -5.93 10.34 -6.54
C LEU A 117 -6.25 10.36 -5.05
N SER A 118 -5.22 10.53 -4.21
CA SER A 118 -5.33 10.58 -2.75
C SER A 118 -4.04 11.08 -2.11
N VAL A 119 -4.03 11.12 -0.78
CA VAL A 119 -2.86 11.37 0.06
C VAL A 119 -2.68 10.20 1.01
N LEU A 120 -1.44 9.77 1.21
CA LEU A 120 -1.05 8.85 2.28
C LEU A 120 -0.46 9.65 3.44
N ASN A 121 -0.92 9.33 4.64
CA ASN A 121 -0.27 9.72 5.88
C ASN A 121 0.76 8.63 6.22
N LEU A 122 2.04 8.99 6.20
CA LEU A 122 3.13 8.12 6.63
C LEU A 122 3.47 8.42 8.09
N TYR A 123 3.23 7.45 8.95
CA TYR A 123 3.52 7.55 10.38
C TYR A 123 4.75 6.72 10.73
N PRO A 124 5.77 7.30 11.37
CA PRO A 124 6.79 6.51 12.04
C PRO A 124 6.16 5.57 13.06
N ILE A 125 6.66 4.34 13.14
CA ILE A 125 6.27 3.35 14.14
C ILE A 125 7.47 2.95 15.00
N MET A 126 7.18 2.44 16.20
CA MET A 126 8.19 1.89 17.10
C MET A 126 7.66 0.58 17.69
N PHE A 127 8.38 -0.52 17.47
CA PHE A 127 8.00 -1.85 17.97
C PHE A 127 7.99 -1.91 19.50
N THR A 128 6.97 -2.54 20.07
CA THR A 128 6.80 -2.68 21.52
C THR A 128 7.03 -4.13 21.95
N ARG A 129 8.27 -4.48 22.31
CA ARG A 129 8.76 -5.83 22.69
C ARG A 129 8.45 -6.94 21.65
N GLU A 130 9.34 -7.94 21.57
CA GLU A 130 9.13 -9.19 20.81
C GLU A 130 8.80 -9.09 19.30
N ALA A 131 9.22 -8.04 18.60
CA ALA A 131 9.15 -8.03 17.13
C ALA A 131 10.18 -9.02 16.54
N THR A 132 9.68 -10.10 15.96
CA THR A 132 10.49 -11.06 15.21
C THR A 132 10.41 -10.74 13.72
N ARG A 133 11.57 -10.62 13.06
CA ARG A 133 11.60 -10.42 11.62
C ARG A 133 11.08 -11.67 10.91
N PRO A 134 10.13 -11.57 9.98
CA PRO A 134 9.63 -12.74 9.27
C PRO A 134 10.73 -13.43 8.46
N ILE A 135 10.80 -14.76 8.53
CA ILE A 135 11.84 -15.57 7.86
C ILE A 135 11.20 -16.37 6.73
N THR A 136 11.75 -16.28 5.52
CA THR A 136 11.25 -17.09 4.40
C THR A 136 11.60 -18.56 4.61
N VAL A 137 10.60 -19.42 4.47
CA VAL A 137 10.73 -20.87 4.56
C VAL A 137 10.68 -21.42 3.13
N GLY A 138 11.61 -22.33 2.80
CA GLY A 138 11.76 -22.93 1.48
C GLY A 138 10.50 -23.53 0.89
#